data_AF-A0A399DXK4-F1
#
_entry.id   AF-A0A399DXK4-F1
#
_cell.length_a   1.000
_cell.length_b   1.000
_cell.length_c   1.000
_cell.angle_alpha   90.00
_cell.angle_beta   90.00
_cell.angle_gamma   90.00
#
_symmetry.space_group_name_H-M   'P 1'
#
loop_
_entity.id
_entity.type
_entity.pdbx_description
1 polymer ?
#
loop_
_entity_poly.entity_id
_entity_poly.type
_entity_poly.pdbx_seq_one_letter_code
_entity_poly.pdbx_strand_id
1 'polypeptide(L)'
;MEGATNALLVWSLVRQEGLGVIGVPGVENGPAKELVARLPLQPVYLYADPHDRRAQVLERWAAPFREQGFPVRLLEPLDPAGRTDANEYAHRYGGQALLERLVELGVGGD
;
A
#
# COMPACT_ATOMS: atom_id res chain seq x y z
N MET A 1 -0.14 -0.28 -3.70
CA MET A 1 0.75 -1.36 -3.20
C MET A 1 1.73 -1.72 -4.30
N GLU A 2 2.98 -1.97 -3.96
CA GLU A 2 3.94 -2.55 -4.90
C GLU A 2 3.53 -3.97 -5.30
N GLY A 3 3.53 -4.24 -6.60
CA GLY A 3 3.22 -5.56 -7.15
C GLY A 3 1.73 -5.87 -7.26
N ALA A 4 1.33 -6.41 -8.42
CA ALA A 4 -0.05 -6.79 -8.67
C ALA A 4 -0.53 -7.95 -7.77
N THR A 5 0.37 -8.89 -7.44
CA THR A 5 0.03 -10.05 -6.60
C THR A 5 -0.25 -9.64 -5.16
N ASN A 6 0.57 -8.76 -4.57
CA ASN A 6 0.32 -8.20 -3.23
C ASN A 6 -1.00 -7.45 -3.17
N ALA A 7 -1.28 -6.64 -4.20
CA ALA A 7 -2.53 -5.90 -4.30
C ALA A 7 -3.75 -6.83 -4.42
N LEU A 8 -3.67 -7.88 -5.24
CA LEU A 8 -4.76 -8.84 -5.42
C LEU A 8 -5.05 -9.62 -4.13
N LEU A 9 -4.00 -10.04 -3.42
CA LEU A 9 -4.12 -10.69 -2.12
C LEU A 9 -4.87 -9.77 -1.14
N VAL A 10 -4.38 -8.54 -0.94
CA VAL A 10 -5.02 -7.62 0.02
C VAL A 10 -6.44 -7.29 -0.41
N TRP A 11 -6.69 -7.01 -1.70
CA TRP A 11 -8.03 -6.79 -2.21
C TRP A 11 -8.98 -7.96 -1.88
N SER A 12 -8.52 -9.20 -2.06
CA SER A 12 -9.34 -10.38 -1.75
C SER A 12 -9.74 -10.47 -0.28
N LEU A 13 -8.88 -9.97 0.63
CA LEU A 13 -9.09 -9.98 2.07
C LEU A 13 -10.01 -8.84 2.54
N VAL A 14 -9.99 -7.68 1.86
CA VAL A 14 -10.71 -6.45 2.29
C VAL A 14 -11.93 -6.09 1.44
N ARG A 15 -12.28 -6.88 0.42
CA ARG A 15 -13.32 -6.51 -0.57
C ARG A 15 -14.68 -6.14 0.03
N GLN A 16 -15.04 -6.68 1.20
CA GLN A 16 -16.31 -6.39 1.87
C GLN A 16 -16.26 -5.11 2.71
N GLU A 17 -15.06 -4.60 3.00
CA GLU A 17 -14.80 -3.43 3.84
C GLU A 17 -14.74 -2.12 3.03
N GLY A 18 -14.98 -2.17 1.72
CA GLY A 18 -14.99 -0.98 0.86
C GLY A 18 -13.60 -0.37 0.57
N LEU A 19 -12.51 -1.01 1.02
CA LEU A 19 -11.14 -0.54 0.75
C LEU A 19 -10.74 -0.83 -0.71
N GLY A 20 -10.45 0.23 -1.46
CA GLY A 20 -9.86 0.15 -2.79
C GLY A 20 -8.38 -0.21 -2.72
N VAL A 21 -7.94 -1.20 -3.49
CA VAL A 21 -6.54 -1.62 -3.54
C VAL A 21 -6.05 -1.58 -4.99
N ILE A 22 -4.94 -0.86 -5.21
CA ILE A 22 -4.32 -0.70 -6.52
C ILE A 22 -2.89 -1.24 -6.45
N GLY A 23 -2.56 -2.14 -7.38
CA GLY A 23 -1.20 -2.61 -7.62
C GLY A 23 -0.44 -1.66 -8.54
N VAL A 24 0.78 -1.28 -8.15
CA VAL A 24 1.68 -0.45 -8.95
C VAL A 24 2.74 -1.37 -9.58
N PRO A 25 2.88 -1.39 -10.92
CA PRO A 25 3.82 -2.27 -11.60
C PRO A 25 5.25 -1.72 -11.50
N GLY A 26 6.07 -2.40 -10.69
CA GLY A 26 7.49 -2.11 -10.51
C GLY A 26 7.76 -0.88 -9.64
N VAL A 27 8.90 -0.88 -8.95
CA VAL A 27 9.32 0.21 -8.05
C VAL A 27 9.52 1.54 -8.76
N GLU A 28 9.98 1.52 -10.02
CA GLU A 28 10.40 2.74 -10.73
C GLU A 28 9.22 3.60 -11.14
N ASN A 29 8.09 2.98 -11.46
CA ASN A 29 6.88 3.67 -11.87
C ASN A 29 6.03 4.03 -10.65
N GLY A 30 5.48 5.23 -10.64
CA GLY A 30 4.44 5.62 -9.69
C GLY A 30 3.04 5.31 -10.23
N PRO A 31 1.99 5.56 -9.42
CA PRO A 31 0.63 5.57 -9.94
C PRO A 31 0.51 6.62 -11.05
N ALA A 32 -0.24 6.30 -12.10
CA ALA A 32 -0.47 7.22 -13.22
C ALA A 32 -1.13 8.51 -12.74
N LYS A 33 -0.64 9.67 -13.16
CA LYS A 33 -1.18 10.97 -12.72
C LYS A 33 -2.65 11.14 -13.09
N GLU A 34 -3.04 10.63 -14.26
CA GLU A 34 -4.40 10.63 -14.77
C GLU A 34 -5.33 9.77 -13.91
N LEU A 35 -4.80 8.71 -13.30
CA LEU A 35 -5.55 7.91 -12.33
C LEU A 35 -5.79 8.72 -11.06
N VAL A 36 -4.75 9.34 -10.50
CA VAL A 36 -4.85 10.16 -9.28
C VAL A 36 -5.87 11.29 -9.45
N ALA A 37 -5.85 11.98 -10.60
CA ALA A 37 -6.78 13.07 -10.90
C ALA A 37 -8.26 12.65 -11.01
N ARG A 38 -8.54 11.35 -11.15
CA ARG A 38 -9.91 10.81 -11.28
C ARG A 38 -10.41 10.16 -9.99
N LEU A 39 -9.54 9.97 -9.00
CA LEU A 39 -9.93 9.38 -7.72
C LEU A 39 -10.65 10.43 -6.85
N PRO A 40 -11.70 10.04 -6.11
CA PRO A 40 -12.27 10.92 -5.10
C PRO A 40 -11.25 11.17 -3.99
N LEU A 41 -11.27 12.37 -3.40
CA LEU A 41 -10.44 12.71 -2.26
C LEU A 41 -10.76 11.79 -1.08
N GLN A 42 -9.75 11.02 -0.66
CA GLN A 42 -9.84 10.04 0.42
C GLN A 42 -8.43 9.76 0.96
N PRO A 43 -8.28 9.17 2.16
CA PRO A 43 -6.99 8.71 2.64
C PRO A 43 -6.35 7.70 1.67
N VAL A 44 -5.05 7.88 1.40
CA VAL A 44 -4.25 6.99 0.53
C VAL A 44 -3.14 6.36 1.35
N TYR A 45 -3.13 5.03 1.37
CA TYR A 45 -2.12 4.23 2.05
C TYR A 45 -1.14 3.66 1.03
N LEU A 46 0.14 4.03 1.15
CA LEU A 46 1.18 3.59 0.23
C LEU A 46 2.05 2.53 0.90
N TYR A 47 2.07 1.35 0.28
CA TYR A 47 2.87 0.21 0.68
C TYR A 47 3.82 -0.17 -0.47
N ALA A 48 5.10 -0.28 -0.13
CA ALA A 48 6.16 -0.79 -0.99
C ALA A 48 6.89 -1.92 -0.26
N ASP A 49 7.40 -2.86 -1.05
CA ASP A 49 8.07 -4.04 -0.53
C ASP A 49 9.40 -3.65 0.12
N PRO A 50 9.97 -4.53 0.95
CA PRO A 50 11.20 -4.21 1.63
C PRO A 50 12.41 -4.21 0.68
N HIS A 51 13.00 -3.04 0.48
CA HIS A 51 14.22 -2.84 -0.29
C HIS A 51 14.90 -1.50 0.08
N ASP A 52 16.18 -1.33 -0.26
CA ASP A 52 16.99 -0.17 0.18
C ASP A 52 16.39 1.19 -0.22
N ARG A 53 15.75 1.26 -1.38
CA ARG A 53 15.13 2.49 -1.91
C ARG A 53 13.68 2.73 -1.44
N ARG A 54 13.14 1.96 -0.50
CA ARG A 54 11.69 1.93 -0.19
C ARG A 54 11.13 3.30 0.17
N ALA A 55 11.80 4.02 1.07
CA ALA A 55 11.36 5.35 1.49
C ALA A 55 11.30 6.33 0.29
N GLN A 56 12.31 6.30 -0.59
CA GLN A 56 12.37 7.15 -1.78
C GLN A 56 11.27 6.81 -2.79
N VAL A 57 10.94 5.52 -2.95
CA VAL A 57 9.84 5.05 -3.80
C VAL A 57 8.50 5.55 -3.26
N LEU A 58 8.26 5.38 -1.96
CA LEU A 58 7.02 5.82 -1.31
C LEU A 58 6.82 7.33 -1.38
N GLU A 59 7.87 8.11 -1.13
CA GLU A 59 7.82 9.57 -1.27
C GLU A 59 7.53 10.00 -2.70
N ARG A 60 8.16 9.35 -3.70
CA ARG A 60 7.86 9.61 -5.12
C ARG A 60 6.42 9.28 -5.47
N TRP A 61 5.88 8.18 -4.95
CA TRP A 61 4.49 7.79 -5.19
C TRP A 61 3.50 8.72 -4.48
N ALA A 62 3.88 9.30 -3.35
CA ALA A 62 3.06 10.23 -2.60
C ALA A 62 2.91 11.60 -3.27
N ALA A 63 3.93 12.06 -3.99
CA ALA A 63 3.95 13.38 -4.63
C ALA A 63 2.68 13.71 -5.43
N PRO A 64 2.23 12.91 -6.42
CA PRO A 64 1.03 13.24 -7.19
C PRO A 64 -0.26 13.26 -6.37
N PHE A 65 -0.35 12.47 -5.29
CA PHE A 65 -1.50 12.51 -4.38
C PHE A 65 -1.49 13.76 -3.51
N ARG A 66 -0.32 14.12 -2.95
CA ARG A 66 -0.17 15.32 -2.13
C ARG A 66 -0.41 16.60 -2.94
N GLU A 67 0.06 16.65 -4.19
CA GLU A 67 -0.21 17.74 -5.14
C GLU A 67 -1.72 17.96 -5.36
N GLN A 68 -2.51 16.88 -5.28
CA GLN A 68 -3.96 16.91 -5.43
C GLN A 68 -4.72 17.03 -4.10
N GLY A 69 -4.01 17.20 -2.97
CA GLY A 69 -4.62 17.41 -1.65
C GLY A 69 -5.08 16.14 -0.92
N PHE A 70 -4.68 14.96 -1.36
CA PHE A 70 -5.02 13.72 -0.66
C PHE A 70 -4.27 13.60 0.68
N PRO A 71 -4.91 13.13 1.75
CA PRO A 71 -4.21 12.65 2.94
C PRO A 71 -3.42 11.39 2.59
N VAL A 72 -2.09 11.46 2.62
CA VAL A 72 -1.22 10.32 2.26
C VAL A 72 -0.51 9.77 3.50
N ARG A 73 -0.64 8.47 3.72
CA ARG A 73 0.10 7.72 4.74
C ARG A 73 1.05 6.74 4.06
N LEU A 74 2.34 6.86 4.39
CA LEU A 74 3.35 5.89 3.98
C LEU A 74 3.39 4.81 5.04
N LEU A 75 3.09 3.56 4.67
CA LEU A 75 3.08 2.48 5.63
C LEU A 75 4.52 2.12 6.02
N GLU A 76 4.74 1.70 7.25
CA GLU A 76 6.00 1.05 7.65
C GLU A 76 6.08 -0.37 7.07
N PRO A 77 7.25 -1.04 7.11
CA PRO A 77 7.36 -2.45 6.76
C PRO A 77 6.45 -3.33 7.63
N LEU A 78 5.99 -4.46 7.05
CA LEU A 78 5.09 -5.40 7.74
C LEU A 78 5.77 -6.05 8.95
N ASP A 79 7.08 -6.28 8.87
CA ASP A 79 7.89 -6.80 9.97
C ASP A 79 9.02 -5.82 10.32
N PRO A 80 9.49 -5.76 11.59
CA PRO A 80 10.54 -4.84 12.01
C PRO A 80 11.88 -5.04 11.31
N ALA A 81 12.15 -6.24 10.79
CA ALA A 81 13.38 -6.51 10.05
C ALA A 81 13.27 -6.02 8.59
N GLY A 82 12.08 -5.66 8.11
CA GLY A 82 11.84 -5.20 6.76
C GLY A 82 12.31 -6.22 5.73
N ARG A 83 11.81 -7.46 5.81
CA ARG A 83 12.22 -8.54 4.90
C ARG A 83 11.08 -9.30 4.25
N THR A 84 9.85 -9.06 4.68
CA THR A 84 8.70 -9.84 4.26
C THR A 84 7.72 -8.96 3.49
N ASP A 85 7.40 -9.36 2.26
CA ASP A 85 6.32 -8.75 1.48
C ASP A 85 4.92 -9.21 1.94
N ALA A 86 3.85 -8.65 1.39
CA ALA A 86 2.49 -8.99 1.81
C ALA A 86 2.13 -10.47 1.56
N ASN A 87 2.58 -11.06 0.45
CA ASN A 87 2.34 -12.48 0.14
C ASN A 87 3.12 -13.38 1.10
N GLU A 88 4.40 -13.10 1.32
CA GLU A 88 5.24 -13.85 2.25
C GLU A 88 4.71 -13.75 3.68
N TYR A 89 4.21 -12.57 4.09
CA TYR A 89 3.62 -12.36 5.40
C TYR A 89 2.35 -13.18 5.58
N ALA A 90 1.43 -13.11 4.62
CA ALA A 90 0.20 -13.90 4.66
C ALA A 90 0.47 -15.40 4.58
N HIS A 91 1.49 -15.82 3.82
CA HIS A 91 1.89 -17.23 3.78
C HIS A 91 2.40 -17.72 5.14
N ARG A 92 3.17 -16.89 5.85
CA ARG A 92 3.76 -17.26 7.15
C ARG A 92 2.77 -17.18 8.32
N TYR A 93 1.90 -16.17 8.35
CA TYR A 93 1.06 -15.84 9.51
C TYR A 93 -0.44 -15.91 9.25
N GLY A 94 -0.85 -16.09 7.98
CA GLY A 94 -2.25 -16.10 7.56
C GLY A 94 -2.75 -14.73 7.09
N GLY A 95 -3.80 -14.73 6.26
CA GLY A 95 -4.40 -13.51 5.73
C GLY A 95 -5.02 -12.60 6.79
N GLN A 96 -5.60 -13.18 7.84
CA GLN A 96 -6.17 -12.42 8.96
C GLN A 96 -5.07 -11.64 9.72
N ALA A 97 -3.93 -12.27 9.97
CA ALA A 97 -2.80 -11.59 10.62
C ALA A 97 -2.24 -10.45 9.75
N LEU A 98 -2.23 -10.61 8.41
CA LEU A 98 -1.87 -9.52 7.51
C LEU A 98 -2.86 -8.34 7.64
N LEU A 99 -4.16 -8.61 7.72
CA LEU A 99 -5.17 -7.54 7.90
C LEU A 99 -4.98 -6.79 9.21
N GLU A 100 -4.85 -7.53 10.32
CA GLU A 100 -4.58 -6.95 11.64
C GLU A 100 -3.33 -6.08 11.61
N ARG A 101 -2.26 -6.57 10.97
CA ARG A 101 -1.04 -5.80 10.81
C ARG A 101 -1.21 -4.53 9.98
N LEU A 102 -1.99 -4.56 8.89
CA LEU A 102 -2.27 -3.37 8.09
C LEU A 102 -3.06 -2.33 8.89
N VAL A 103 -4.01 -2.76 9.72
CA VAL A 103 -4.76 -1.88 10.63
C VAL A 103 -3.84 -1.26 11.69
N GLU A 104 -2.93 -2.04 12.30
CA GLU A 104 -1.91 -1.53 13.23
C GLU A 104 -1.02 -0.46 12.60
N LEU A 105 -0.71 -0.60 11.30
CA LEU A 105 0.05 0.38 10.52
C LEU A 105 -0.78 1.62 10.13
N GLY A 106 -2.06 1.66 10.53
CA GLY A 106 -2.97 2.78 10.38
C GLY A 106 -3.85 2.73 9.14
N VAL A 107 -3.94 1.60 8.42
CA VAL A 107 -4.89 1.46 7.31
C VAL A 107 -6.31 1.46 7.86
N GLY A 108 -7.16 2.35 7.34
CA GLY A 108 -8.53 2.54 7.81
C GLY A 108 -8.65 3.35 9.10
N GLY A 109 -7.54 3.85 9.66
CA GLY A 109 -7.54 4.81 10.76
C GLY A 109 -7.68 6.25 10.26
N ASP A 110 -8.41 7.06 11.04
CA ASP A 110 -8.63 8.51 10.84
C ASP A 110 -7.34 9.33 10.94
#